data_AF-A0A662DYR5-F1
#
_entry.id   AF-A0A662DYR5-F1
#
_cell.length_a   1.000
_cell.length_b   1.000
_cell.length_c   1.000
_cell.angle_alpha   90.00
_cell.angle_beta   90.00
_cell.angle_gamma   90.00
#
_symmetry.space_group_name_H-M   'P 1'
#
loop_
_entity.id
_entity.type
_entity.pdbx_description
1 polymer ?
#
loop_
_entity_poly.entity_id
_entity_poly.type
_entity_poly.pdbx_seq_one_letter_code
_entity_poly.pdbx_strand_id
1 'polypeptide(L)'
;MSYFAHGSAYVDEPCQIGDGTKIWHFCHVMAGASIGEGCNLGQNVFIGSDVVLGNNVKIQNNVSVYTGTEIEDDVFLGPSCVLTNVVNPRSQVNRHSLYEKTLLRRGCTVGANATIVCGVTVGRYAFVGAGAVVVGDVPDYALVLGVPARQTGWMSRHAVKLPSPVTDGVMVCPESGLRYREIQPGSLRCLDLDEETPLPAGSAVGKRSYRDFKPGPR
;
A
#
# COMPACT_ATOMS: atom_id res chain seq x y z
N MET A 1 23.72 1.42 -14.88
CA MET A 1 22.99 2.36 -13.99
C MET A 1 22.12 1.50 -13.10
N SER A 2 22.23 1.62 -11.78
CA SER A 2 21.43 0.85 -10.82
C SER A 2 19.95 1.21 -10.94
N TYR A 3 19.61 2.50 -11.02
CA TYR A 3 18.23 2.99 -11.16
C TYR A 3 18.10 4.03 -12.30
N PHE A 4 16.86 4.41 -12.61
CA PHE A 4 16.52 5.47 -13.56
C PHE A 4 15.89 6.65 -12.81
N ALA A 5 16.38 7.86 -13.07
CA ALA A 5 15.70 9.10 -12.71
C ALA A 5 15.54 9.97 -13.95
N HIS A 6 14.32 10.46 -14.17
CA HIS A 6 14.05 11.41 -15.24
C HIS A 6 14.81 12.71 -15.00
N GLY A 7 15.30 13.37 -16.06
CA GLY A 7 16.11 14.60 -15.93
C GLY A 7 15.36 15.81 -15.32
N SER A 8 14.05 15.70 -15.12
CA SER A 8 13.24 16.69 -14.41
C SER A 8 12.90 16.32 -12.96
N ALA A 9 13.37 15.16 -12.49
CA ALA A 9 13.30 14.78 -11.08
C ALA A 9 14.52 15.36 -10.35
N TYR A 10 14.36 15.64 -9.06
CA TYR A 10 15.44 16.07 -8.18
C TYR A 10 15.61 15.06 -7.05
N VAL A 11 16.84 14.56 -6.89
CA VAL A 11 17.19 13.60 -5.83
C VAL A 11 18.32 14.25 -5.03
N ASP A 12 18.02 14.60 -3.79
CA ASP A 12 19.01 15.17 -2.87
C ASP A 12 20.00 14.07 -2.45
N GLU A 13 21.26 14.44 -2.21
CA GLU A 13 22.26 13.52 -1.66
C GLU A 13 22.47 13.77 -0.15
N PRO A 14 22.76 12.72 0.65
CA PRO A 14 22.83 11.31 0.26
C PRO A 14 21.44 10.65 0.20
N CYS A 15 21.24 9.74 -0.76
CA CYS A 15 20.09 8.82 -0.79
C CYS A 15 20.57 7.41 -1.12
N GLN A 16 19.81 6.40 -0.69
CA GLN A 16 20.00 5.01 -1.11
C GLN A 16 18.86 4.63 -2.04
N ILE A 17 19.19 4.23 -3.26
CA ILE A 17 18.19 3.84 -4.28
C ILE A 17 18.61 2.51 -4.88
N GLY A 18 17.78 1.49 -4.70
CA GLY A 18 18.01 0.14 -5.14
C GLY A 18 17.90 -0.06 -6.65
N ASP A 19 18.43 -1.18 -7.12
CA ASP A 19 18.50 -1.55 -8.53
C ASP A 19 17.11 -1.67 -9.18
N GLY A 20 16.99 -1.26 -10.44
CA GLY A 20 15.76 -1.31 -11.22
C GLY A 20 14.70 -0.26 -10.84
N THR A 21 14.92 0.55 -9.82
CA THR A 21 13.99 1.62 -9.42
C THR A 21 13.85 2.69 -10.50
N LYS A 22 12.64 3.21 -10.68
CA LYS A 22 12.30 4.24 -11.68
C LYS A 22 11.66 5.44 -11.01
N ILE A 23 12.26 6.61 -11.20
CA ILE A 23 11.79 7.90 -10.70
C ILE A 23 11.39 8.75 -11.91
N TRP A 24 10.10 9.07 -12.02
CA TRP A 24 9.55 9.79 -13.17
C TRP A 24 9.56 11.30 -12.97
N HIS A 25 8.90 12.00 -13.89
CA HIS A 25 8.94 13.46 -14.02
C HIS A 25 8.56 14.19 -12.73
N PHE A 26 9.33 15.23 -12.40
CA PHE A 26 9.02 16.18 -11.33
C PHE A 26 8.90 15.55 -9.94
N CYS A 27 9.49 14.37 -9.72
CA CYS A 27 9.66 13.85 -8.37
C CYS A 27 10.69 14.67 -7.61
N HIS A 28 10.52 14.77 -6.29
CA HIS A 28 11.55 15.24 -5.37
C HIS A 28 11.77 14.19 -4.29
N VAL A 29 12.98 13.64 -4.23
CA VAL A 29 13.42 12.72 -3.18
C VAL A 29 14.40 13.46 -2.28
N MET A 30 14.04 13.63 -1.01
CA MET A 30 14.87 14.34 -0.04
C MET A 30 15.99 13.46 0.52
N ALA A 31 17.05 14.12 1.01
CA ALA A 31 18.23 13.46 1.56
C ALA A 31 17.86 12.55 2.74
N GLY A 32 18.58 11.43 2.86
CA GLY A 32 18.39 10.39 3.85
C GLY A 32 17.39 9.30 3.45
N ALA A 33 16.62 9.49 2.37
CA ALA A 33 15.67 8.48 1.92
C ALA A 33 16.37 7.17 1.52
N SER A 34 15.75 6.04 1.90
CA SER A 34 16.16 4.69 1.51
C SER A 34 15.04 4.03 0.71
N ILE A 35 15.27 3.81 -0.58
CA ILE A 35 14.32 3.26 -1.53
C ILE A 35 14.86 1.92 -2.03
N GLY A 36 14.12 0.84 -1.82
CA GLY A 36 14.49 -0.50 -2.26
C GLY A 36 14.55 -0.70 -3.78
N GLU A 37 14.69 -1.95 -4.18
CA GLU A 37 14.83 -2.38 -5.57
C GLU A 37 13.48 -2.40 -6.30
N GLY A 38 13.50 -2.16 -7.61
CA GLY A 38 12.34 -2.33 -8.49
C GLY A 38 11.15 -1.40 -8.20
N CYS A 39 11.36 -0.32 -7.45
CA CYS A 39 10.31 0.64 -7.14
C CYS A 39 9.93 1.50 -8.34
N ASN A 40 8.72 2.04 -8.36
CA ASN A 40 8.25 2.92 -9.43
C ASN A 40 7.53 4.14 -8.84
N LEU A 41 8.14 5.31 -8.99
CA LEU A 41 7.65 6.58 -8.46
C LEU A 41 7.15 7.43 -9.63
N GLY A 42 5.82 7.52 -9.76
CA GLY A 42 5.10 8.25 -10.80
C GLY A 42 5.37 9.76 -10.78
N GLN A 43 4.72 10.50 -11.69
CA GLN A 43 4.93 11.94 -11.82
C GLN A 43 4.56 12.68 -10.52
N ASN A 44 5.37 13.67 -10.14
CA ASN A 44 5.12 14.55 -8.99
C ASN A 44 4.97 13.77 -7.67
N VAL A 45 5.77 12.71 -7.50
CA VAL A 45 5.91 12.02 -6.21
C VAL A 45 6.93 12.76 -5.35
N PHE A 46 6.57 12.99 -4.09
CA PHE A 46 7.49 13.54 -3.09
C PHE A 46 7.85 12.46 -2.08
N ILE A 47 9.15 12.31 -1.78
CA ILE A 47 9.65 11.43 -0.72
C ILE A 47 10.40 12.30 0.29
N GLY A 48 9.90 12.34 1.53
CA GLY A 48 10.53 13.09 2.62
C GLY A 48 11.83 12.46 3.11
N SER A 49 12.58 13.23 3.90
CA SER A 49 13.83 12.76 4.51
C SER A 49 13.61 11.54 5.41
N ASP A 50 14.59 10.65 5.39
CA ASP A 50 14.66 9.43 6.22
C ASP A 50 13.48 8.46 6.04
N VAL A 51 12.69 8.63 4.96
CA VAL A 51 11.62 7.70 4.59
C VAL A 51 12.25 6.39 4.09
N VAL A 52 11.66 5.27 4.50
CA VAL A 52 12.07 3.93 4.09
C VAL A 52 10.98 3.27 3.24
N LEU A 53 11.34 2.91 2.01
CA LEU A 53 10.54 2.10 1.09
C LEU A 53 11.25 0.75 0.91
N GLY A 54 10.49 -0.33 1.08
CA GLY A 54 10.90 -1.67 0.69
C GLY A 54 11.05 -1.83 -0.83
N ASN A 55 11.04 -3.08 -1.28
CA ASN A 55 11.22 -3.46 -2.68
C ASN A 55 9.88 -3.54 -3.42
N ASN A 56 9.91 -3.32 -4.73
CA ASN A 56 8.76 -3.44 -5.63
C ASN A 56 7.55 -2.57 -5.23
N VAL A 57 7.81 -1.46 -4.53
CA VAL A 57 6.78 -0.49 -4.16
C VAL A 57 6.38 0.33 -5.39
N LYS A 58 5.07 0.49 -5.60
CA LYS A 58 4.52 1.26 -6.72
C LYS A 58 3.76 2.47 -6.19
N ILE A 59 4.30 3.65 -6.46
CA ILE A 59 3.71 4.92 -6.09
C ILE A 59 3.25 5.63 -7.36
N GLN A 60 1.94 5.77 -7.51
CA GLN A 60 1.36 6.46 -8.65
C GLN A 60 1.49 7.97 -8.52
N ASN A 61 1.08 8.70 -9.56
CA ASN A 61 1.27 10.14 -9.65
C ASN A 61 0.66 10.91 -8.46
N ASN A 62 1.29 12.02 -8.09
CA ASN A 62 0.82 13.00 -7.09
C ASN A 62 0.68 12.45 -5.66
N VAL A 63 1.56 11.53 -5.25
CA VAL A 63 1.59 11.02 -3.88
C VAL A 63 2.79 11.60 -3.13
N SER A 64 2.54 12.15 -1.96
CA SER A 64 3.58 12.62 -1.04
C SER A 64 3.75 11.62 0.10
N VAL A 65 4.94 11.04 0.22
CA VAL A 65 5.34 10.18 1.34
C VAL A 65 6.15 11.02 2.31
N TYR A 66 5.52 11.46 3.40
CA TYR A 66 6.15 12.32 4.39
C TYR A 66 6.99 11.51 5.39
N THR A 67 8.00 12.17 5.96
CA THR A 67 8.79 11.65 7.11
C THR A 67 7.86 11.13 8.20
N GLY A 68 8.21 9.96 8.75
CA GLY A 68 7.37 9.18 9.66
C GLY A 68 6.57 8.07 8.97
N THR A 69 6.57 8.00 7.63
CA THR A 69 5.99 6.87 6.90
C THR A 69 7.03 5.78 6.66
N GLU A 70 6.69 4.55 7.02
CA GLU A 70 7.44 3.34 6.65
C GLU A 70 6.58 2.48 5.71
N ILE A 71 7.18 2.06 4.60
CA ILE A 71 6.49 1.31 3.54
C ILE A 71 7.24 0.00 3.33
N GLU A 72 6.60 -1.13 3.63
CA GLU A 72 7.14 -2.46 3.38
C GLU A 72 7.07 -2.84 1.89
N ASP A 73 7.61 -4.02 1.53
CA ASP A 73 7.65 -4.52 0.16
C ASP A 73 6.27 -4.62 -0.50
N ASP A 74 6.24 -4.55 -1.83
CA ASP A 74 5.05 -4.82 -2.67
C ASP A 74 3.84 -3.89 -2.44
N VAL A 75 3.98 -2.82 -1.65
CA VAL A 75 2.91 -1.85 -1.42
C VAL A 75 2.54 -1.10 -2.69
N PHE A 76 1.24 -0.88 -2.88
CA PHE A 76 0.69 -0.08 -3.97
C PHE A 76 0.00 1.19 -3.43
N LEU A 77 0.53 2.35 -3.80
CA LEU A 77 -0.08 3.65 -3.53
C LEU A 77 -0.73 4.18 -4.81
N GLY A 78 -2.06 4.18 -4.84
CA GLY A 78 -2.87 4.63 -5.96
C GLY A 78 -2.73 6.12 -6.26
N PRO A 79 -3.16 6.57 -7.46
CA PRO A 79 -2.96 7.93 -7.90
C PRO A 79 -3.63 8.91 -6.93
N SER A 80 -2.86 9.94 -6.55
CA SER A 80 -3.29 10.99 -5.64
C SER A 80 -3.80 10.50 -4.28
N CYS A 81 -3.42 9.31 -3.80
CA CYS A 81 -3.68 8.98 -2.39
C CYS A 81 -2.87 9.92 -1.48
N VAL A 82 -3.44 10.24 -0.31
CA VAL A 82 -2.88 11.22 0.62
C VAL A 82 -2.45 10.52 1.90
N LEU A 83 -1.19 10.72 2.28
CA LEU A 83 -0.65 10.34 3.57
C LEU A 83 -0.49 11.61 4.42
N THR A 84 -0.70 11.52 5.73
CA THR A 84 -0.40 12.61 6.66
C THR A 84 0.69 12.19 7.66
N ASN A 85 1.19 13.14 8.44
CA ASN A 85 2.15 12.88 9.53
C ASN A 85 1.83 13.65 10.82
N VAL A 86 0.82 14.52 10.81
CA VAL A 86 0.30 15.23 11.99
C VAL A 86 -1.23 15.13 11.97
N VAL A 87 -1.84 14.62 13.05
CA VAL A 87 -3.30 14.47 13.14
C VAL A 87 -4.02 15.82 13.25
N ASN A 88 -3.43 16.78 13.98
CA ASN A 88 -4.08 18.05 14.35
C ASN A 88 -3.23 19.30 13.98
N PRO A 89 -2.91 19.50 12.68
CA PRO A 89 -2.05 20.61 12.27
C PRO A 89 -2.73 21.97 12.45
N ARG A 90 -1.94 22.97 12.86
CA ARG A 90 -2.29 24.40 12.83
C ARG A 90 -1.05 25.16 12.38
N SER A 91 -1.20 26.07 11.41
CA SER A 91 -0.06 26.79 10.81
C SER A 91 0.77 27.60 11.81
N GLN A 92 0.15 28.12 12.87
CA GLN A 92 0.83 28.87 13.94
C GLN A 92 1.59 27.97 14.93
N VAL A 93 1.39 26.66 14.88
CA VAL A 93 1.90 25.73 15.89
C VAL A 93 2.76 24.65 15.21
N ASN A 94 4.07 24.80 15.33
CA ASN A 94 5.04 23.84 14.82
C ASN A 94 4.92 22.51 15.58
N ARG A 95 4.75 21.41 14.84
CA ARG A 95 4.65 20.04 15.35
C ARG A 95 5.66 19.08 14.72
N HIS A 96 6.77 19.59 14.18
CA HIS A 96 7.76 18.76 13.49
C HIS A 96 8.33 17.64 14.37
N SER A 97 8.44 17.87 15.69
CA SER A 97 8.87 16.87 16.66
C SER A 97 7.81 15.85 17.06
N LEU A 98 6.58 15.99 16.55
CA LEU A 98 5.41 15.17 16.90
C LEU A 98 4.86 14.41 15.70
N TYR A 99 5.70 14.14 14.69
CA TYR A 99 5.26 13.33 13.56
C TYR A 99 4.90 11.92 14.01
N GLU A 100 3.70 11.49 13.63
CA GLU A 100 3.17 10.18 13.98
C GLU A 100 3.54 9.15 12.91
N LYS A 101 3.99 7.99 13.37
CA LYS A 101 4.40 6.91 12.47
C LYS A 101 3.20 6.33 11.74
N THR A 102 3.31 6.19 10.42
CA THR A 102 2.36 5.43 9.59
C THR A 102 3.10 4.23 9.02
N LEU A 103 2.57 3.03 9.24
CA LEU A 103 3.16 1.80 8.72
C LEU A 103 2.26 1.19 7.65
N LEU A 104 2.77 1.11 6.43
CA LEU A 104 2.11 0.43 5.32
C LEU A 104 2.77 -0.93 5.12
N ARG A 105 2.05 -1.99 5.47
CA ARG A 105 2.61 -3.35 5.49
C ARG A 105 2.58 -4.03 4.12
N ARG A 106 3.35 -5.10 3.99
CA ARG A 106 3.64 -5.80 2.73
C ARG A 106 2.38 -6.01 1.89
N GLY A 107 2.47 -5.64 0.62
CA GLY A 107 1.43 -5.90 -0.37
C GLY A 107 0.11 -5.16 -0.15
N CYS A 108 0.01 -4.27 0.84
CA CYS A 108 -1.21 -3.51 1.04
C CYS A 108 -1.44 -2.53 -0.13
N THR A 109 -2.71 -2.22 -0.38
CA THR A 109 -3.14 -1.31 -1.43
C THR A 109 -3.86 -0.12 -0.82
N VAL A 110 -3.36 1.09 -1.11
CA VAL A 110 -4.06 2.34 -0.88
C VAL A 110 -4.69 2.80 -2.18
N GLY A 111 -6.01 2.77 -2.27
CA GLY A 111 -6.75 3.11 -3.47
C GLY A 111 -6.56 4.56 -3.93
N ALA A 112 -6.90 4.82 -5.19
CA ALA A 112 -6.85 6.16 -5.77
C ALA A 112 -7.58 7.19 -4.90
N ASN A 113 -6.94 8.33 -4.63
CA ASN A 113 -7.50 9.42 -3.85
C ASN A 113 -8.00 9.02 -2.44
N ALA A 114 -7.53 7.91 -1.87
CA ALA A 114 -7.78 7.56 -0.49
C ALA A 114 -6.85 8.36 0.44
N THR A 115 -7.29 8.60 1.68
CA THR A 115 -6.51 9.33 2.69
C THR A 115 -6.22 8.43 3.88
N ILE A 116 -4.96 8.38 4.31
CA ILE A 116 -4.51 7.71 5.52
C ILE A 116 -4.16 8.78 6.55
N VAL A 117 -4.96 8.87 7.62
CA VAL A 117 -4.59 9.68 8.80
C VAL A 117 -3.44 8.99 9.50
N CYS A 118 -2.39 9.75 9.85
CA CYS A 118 -1.20 9.23 10.50
C CYS A 118 -1.44 8.56 11.86
N GLY A 119 -0.44 7.82 12.34
CA GLY A 119 -0.53 7.06 13.58
C GLY A 119 -1.20 5.69 13.40
N VAL A 120 -1.40 5.24 12.15
CA VAL A 120 -2.11 4.01 11.83
C VAL A 120 -1.21 2.99 11.12
N THR A 121 -1.55 1.72 11.27
CA THR A 121 -0.99 0.61 10.51
C THR A 121 -2.00 0.10 9.51
N VAL A 122 -1.62 0.03 8.24
CA VAL A 122 -2.38 -0.66 7.19
C VAL A 122 -1.78 -2.04 7.00
N GLY A 123 -2.52 -3.07 7.42
CA GLY A 123 -2.09 -4.46 7.46
C GLY A 123 -1.72 -5.06 6.11
N ARG A 124 -1.06 -6.22 6.15
CA ARG A 124 -0.54 -6.90 4.97
C ARG A 124 -1.66 -7.26 4.01
N TYR A 125 -1.48 -6.97 2.74
CA TYR A 125 -2.48 -7.23 1.69
C TYR A 125 -3.87 -6.63 1.97
N ALA A 126 -3.99 -5.69 2.91
CA ALA A 126 -5.21 -4.93 3.11
C ALA A 126 -5.50 -4.09 1.86
N PHE A 127 -6.78 -3.81 1.63
CA PHE A 127 -7.23 -3.07 0.46
C PHE A 127 -8.09 -1.90 0.90
N VAL A 128 -7.52 -0.70 0.86
CA VAL A 128 -8.23 0.57 1.07
C VAL A 128 -8.84 0.97 -0.27
N GLY A 129 -10.17 1.06 -0.33
CA GLY A 129 -10.87 1.47 -1.55
C GLY A 129 -10.56 2.90 -1.96
N ALA A 130 -10.77 3.20 -3.25
CA ALA A 130 -10.64 4.54 -3.77
C ALA A 130 -11.52 5.54 -3.00
N GLY A 131 -10.97 6.70 -2.66
CA GLY A 131 -11.66 7.77 -1.92
C GLY A 131 -11.94 7.48 -0.44
N ALA A 132 -11.48 6.34 0.11
CA ALA A 132 -11.73 6.03 1.52
C ALA A 132 -10.83 6.87 2.45
N VAL A 133 -11.31 7.16 3.67
CA VAL A 133 -10.53 7.90 4.69
C VAL A 133 -10.28 7.00 5.90
N VAL A 134 -9.06 6.50 6.02
CA VAL A 134 -8.63 5.62 7.10
C VAL A 134 -8.24 6.46 8.32
N VAL A 135 -8.87 6.17 9.46
CA VAL A 135 -8.71 6.90 10.73
C VAL A 135 -8.28 5.98 11.89
N GLY A 136 -7.89 4.75 11.57
CA GLY A 136 -7.47 3.73 12.53
C GLY A 136 -6.87 2.53 11.80
N ASP A 137 -6.31 1.59 12.56
CA ASP A 137 -5.63 0.41 11.99
C ASP A 137 -6.54 -0.42 11.08
N VAL A 138 -5.95 -0.95 10.01
CA VAL A 138 -6.62 -1.83 9.05
C VAL A 138 -6.02 -3.23 9.18
N PRO A 139 -6.79 -4.27 9.52
CA PRO A 139 -6.27 -5.62 9.64
C PRO A 139 -5.69 -6.17 8.34
N ASP A 140 -4.79 -7.16 8.44
CA ASP A 140 -4.29 -7.92 7.31
C ASP A 140 -5.45 -8.42 6.45
N TYR A 141 -5.36 -8.28 5.12
CA TYR A 141 -6.38 -8.66 4.13
C TYR A 141 -7.72 -7.90 4.21
N ALA A 142 -7.92 -6.95 5.13
CA ALA A 142 -9.21 -6.27 5.24
C ALA A 142 -9.50 -5.40 4.01
N LEU A 143 -10.73 -5.48 3.50
CA LEU A 143 -11.25 -4.54 2.51
C LEU A 143 -12.01 -3.42 3.22
N VAL A 144 -11.48 -2.20 3.20
CA VAL A 144 -12.11 -1.04 3.84
C VAL A 144 -12.56 0.00 2.82
N LEU A 145 -13.77 0.55 2.99
CA LEU A 145 -14.39 1.51 2.08
C LEU A 145 -15.04 2.66 2.86
N GLY A 146 -15.20 3.82 2.23
CA GLY A 146 -16.03 4.93 2.74
C GLY A 146 -15.27 5.98 3.58
N VAL A 147 -16.04 6.96 4.09
CA VAL A 147 -15.55 8.09 4.87
C VAL A 147 -16.41 8.24 6.13
N PRO A 148 -15.89 7.93 7.33
CA PRO A 148 -14.62 7.22 7.57
C PRO A 148 -14.66 5.77 7.05
N ALA A 149 -13.49 5.20 6.78
CA ALA A 149 -13.36 3.85 6.24
C ALA A 149 -13.89 2.80 7.22
N ARG A 150 -14.63 1.83 6.70
CA ARG A 150 -15.17 0.69 7.44
C ARG A 150 -14.90 -0.59 6.67
N GLN A 151 -14.63 -1.67 7.40
CA GLN A 151 -14.43 -2.98 6.79
C GLN A 151 -15.74 -3.48 6.16
N THR A 152 -15.66 -3.95 4.92
CA THR A 152 -16.79 -4.47 4.14
C THR A 152 -16.56 -5.91 3.63
N GLY A 153 -15.45 -6.50 4.05
CA GLY A 153 -15.07 -7.88 3.77
C GLY A 153 -13.56 -8.09 3.82
N TRP A 154 -13.13 -9.14 3.14
CA TRP A 154 -11.73 -9.55 3.02
C TRP A 154 -11.30 -9.56 1.56
N MET A 155 -10.02 -9.30 1.34
CA MET A 155 -9.36 -9.29 0.04
C MET A 155 -8.27 -10.36 0.02
N SER A 156 -8.18 -11.15 -1.04
CA SER A 156 -7.06 -12.08 -1.24
C SER A 156 -5.79 -11.33 -1.67
N ARG A 157 -4.64 -12.04 -1.68
CA ARG A 157 -3.38 -11.48 -2.23
C ARG A 157 -3.47 -11.06 -3.69
N HIS A 158 -4.35 -11.70 -4.46
CA HIS A 158 -4.62 -11.37 -5.86
C HIS A 158 -5.58 -10.19 -6.03
N ALA A 159 -5.86 -9.44 -4.95
CA ALA A 159 -6.79 -8.32 -4.95
C ALA A 159 -8.21 -8.69 -5.43
N VAL A 160 -8.64 -9.94 -5.18
CA VAL A 160 -10.03 -10.40 -5.40
C VAL A 160 -10.75 -10.52 -4.06
N LYS A 161 -11.95 -9.94 -3.96
CA LYS A 161 -12.78 -10.01 -2.76
C LYS A 161 -13.07 -11.47 -2.45
N LEU A 162 -12.76 -11.90 -1.24
CA LEU A 162 -13.03 -13.26 -0.80
C LEU A 162 -14.56 -13.46 -0.67
N PRO A 163 -15.11 -14.54 -1.26
CA PRO A 163 -16.52 -14.88 -1.09
C PRO A 163 -16.80 -15.31 0.35
N SER A 164 -18.08 -15.40 0.71
CA SER A 164 -18.47 -16.01 1.98
C SER A 164 -17.88 -17.42 2.12
N PRO A 165 -17.50 -17.84 3.34
CA PRO A 165 -16.90 -19.14 3.56
C PRO A 165 -17.84 -20.27 3.15
N VAL A 166 -17.28 -21.35 2.61
CA VAL A 166 -18.06 -22.50 2.10
C VAL A 166 -18.31 -23.52 3.21
N THR A 167 -17.23 -24.02 3.84
CA THR A 167 -17.27 -25.01 4.93
C THR A 167 -16.10 -24.73 5.88
N ASP A 168 -16.28 -24.95 7.20
CA ASP A 168 -15.26 -24.75 8.24
C ASP A 168 -14.60 -23.36 8.26
N GLY A 169 -15.36 -22.32 7.88
CA GLY A 169 -14.89 -20.93 7.86
C GLY A 169 -13.82 -20.65 6.80
N VAL A 170 -13.59 -21.55 5.85
CA VAL A 170 -12.58 -21.37 4.79
C VAL A 170 -13.16 -20.60 3.62
N MET A 171 -12.45 -19.55 3.22
CA MET A 171 -12.67 -18.76 2.02
C MET A 171 -11.61 -19.11 0.97
N VAL A 172 -11.99 -19.16 -0.31
CA VAL A 172 -11.07 -19.52 -1.39
C VAL A 172 -11.00 -18.38 -2.38
N CYS A 173 -9.80 -17.92 -2.72
CA CYS A 173 -9.60 -16.90 -3.74
C CYS A 173 -10.10 -17.41 -5.10
N PRO A 174 -11.05 -16.72 -5.77
CA PRO A 174 -11.55 -17.13 -7.07
C PRO A 174 -10.52 -17.12 -8.21
N GLU A 175 -9.42 -16.39 -8.05
CA GLU A 175 -8.36 -16.30 -9.06
C GLU A 175 -7.24 -17.31 -8.83
N SER A 176 -6.68 -17.36 -7.61
CA SER A 176 -5.51 -18.17 -7.32
C SER A 176 -5.81 -19.52 -6.67
N GLY A 177 -7.02 -19.72 -6.15
CA GLY A 177 -7.36 -20.91 -5.38
C GLY A 177 -6.76 -20.95 -3.97
N LEU A 178 -5.99 -19.93 -3.56
CA LEU A 178 -5.45 -19.84 -2.21
C LEU A 178 -6.58 -19.79 -1.17
N ARG A 179 -6.41 -20.53 -0.09
CA ARG A 179 -7.36 -20.67 1.00
C ARG A 179 -7.02 -19.72 2.13
N TYR A 180 -8.06 -19.15 2.72
CA TYR A 180 -7.99 -18.18 3.79
C TYR A 180 -8.96 -18.56 4.90
N ARG A 181 -8.62 -18.24 6.14
CA ARG A 181 -9.50 -18.44 7.29
C ARG A 181 -9.26 -17.36 8.33
N GLU A 182 -10.33 -16.92 8.99
CA GLU A 182 -10.20 -16.12 10.20
C GLU A 182 -9.71 -17.01 11.34
N ILE A 183 -8.52 -16.72 11.87
CA ILE A 183 -7.94 -17.47 12.99
C ILE A 183 -8.52 -17.00 14.33
N GLN A 184 -8.97 -15.75 14.39
CA GLN A 184 -9.68 -15.10 15.48
C GLN A 184 -10.56 -14.00 14.87
N PRO A 185 -11.59 -13.49 15.58
CA PRO A 185 -12.45 -12.43 15.04
C PRO A 185 -11.64 -11.23 14.53
N GLY A 186 -11.79 -10.90 13.23
CA GLY A 186 -11.09 -9.77 12.62
C GLY A 186 -9.62 -10.02 12.26
N SER A 187 -9.16 -11.28 12.29
CA SER A 187 -7.79 -11.64 11.91
C SER A 187 -7.78 -12.77 10.88
N LEU A 188 -7.51 -12.41 9.63
CA LEU A 188 -7.45 -13.35 8.50
C LEU A 188 -6.01 -13.82 8.23
N ARG A 189 -5.86 -15.10 7.89
CA ARG A 189 -4.59 -15.67 7.40
C ARG A 189 -4.80 -16.44 6.11
N CYS A 190 -3.77 -16.42 5.26
CA CYS A 190 -3.65 -17.37 4.16
C CYS A 190 -3.17 -18.73 4.74
N LEU A 191 -3.85 -19.82 4.38
CA LEU A 191 -3.53 -21.16 4.87
C LEU A 191 -2.48 -21.86 4.01
N ASP A 192 -2.31 -21.41 2.77
CA ASP A 192 -1.49 -22.10 1.77
C ASP A 192 -0.13 -21.43 1.51
N LEU A 193 0.04 -20.19 1.96
CA LEU A 193 1.25 -19.39 1.71
C LEU A 193 1.44 -18.39 2.85
N ASP A 194 2.65 -18.32 3.41
CA ASP A 194 3.01 -17.34 4.44
C ASP A 194 3.04 -15.91 3.88
N GLU A 195 2.60 -14.92 4.67
CA GLU A 195 2.46 -13.51 4.27
C GLU A 195 3.73 -12.87 3.71
N GLU A 196 4.90 -13.29 4.16
CA GLU A 196 6.20 -12.76 3.72
C GLU A 196 6.74 -13.49 2.49
N THR A 197 6.17 -14.65 2.15
CA THR A 197 6.63 -15.43 1.00
C THR A 197 6.14 -14.81 -0.31
N PRO A 198 7.03 -14.57 -1.30
CA PRO A 198 6.65 -14.10 -2.62
C PRO A 198 5.64 -15.05 -3.29
N LEU A 199 4.81 -14.49 -4.17
CA LEU A 199 3.92 -15.31 -5.00
C LEU A 199 4.72 -16.25 -5.91
N PRO A 200 4.33 -17.54 -6.05
CA PRO A 200 5.00 -18.48 -6.95
C PRO A 200 5.12 -17.96 -8.39
N ALA A 201 6.24 -18.23 -9.06
CA ALA A 201 6.48 -17.85 -10.44
C ALA A 201 5.34 -18.36 -11.36
N GLY A 202 4.59 -17.43 -11.96
CA GLY A 202 3.40 -17.71 -12.78
C GLY A 202 2.06 -17.36 -12.14
N SER A 203 2.02 -17.14 -10.82
CA SER A 203 0.82 -16.65 -10.11
C SER A 203 0.78 -15.13 -9.93
N ALA A 204 1.86 -14.43 -10.27
CA ALA A 204 1.98 -12.96 -10.19
C ALA A 204 1.42 -12.21 -11.42
N VAL A 205 0.81 -12.92 -12.38
CA VAL A 205 0.22 -12.34 -13.59
C VAL A 205 -1.29 -12.58 -13.57
N GLY A 206 -2.06 -11.50 -13.47
CA GLY A 206 -3.52 -11.57 -13.57
C GLY A 206 -3.94 -12.02 -14.96
N LYS A 207 -4.86 -13.00 -15.03
CA LYS A 207 -5.33 -13.59 -16.30
C LYS A 207 -6.75 -13.17 -16.67
N ARG A 208 -7.48 -12.60 -15.72
CA ARG A 208 -8.89 -12.22 -15.82
C ARG A 208 -9.08 -10.80 -15.32
N SER A 209 -10.14 -10.14 -15.77
CA SER A 209 -10.49 -8.83 -15.24
C SER A 209 -11.19 -8.97 -13.89
N TYR A 210 -11.08 -7.96 -13.02
CA TYR A 210 -11.79 -7.98 -11.73
C TYR A 210 -13.32 -8.13 -11.89
N ARG A 211 -13.89 -7.71 -13.03
CA ARG A 211 -15.32 -7.86 -13.31
C ARG A 211 -15.75 -9.32 -13.42
N ASP A 212 -14.86 -10.20 -13.86
CA ASP A 212 -15.14 -11.63 -14.03
C ASP A 212 -15.30 -12.37 -12.70
N PHE A 213 -14.94 -11.72 -11.58
CA PHE A 213 -15.06 -12.27 -10.23
C PHE A 213 -16.20 -11.65 -9.41
N LYS A 214 -16.87 -10.60 -9.91
CA LYS A 214 -18.02 -10.01 -9.23
C LYS A 214 -19.30 -10.79 -9.56
N PRO A 215 -20.08 -11.24 -8.56
CA PRO A 215 -21.40 -11.80 -8.83
C PRO A 215 -22.38 -10.68 -9.21
N GLY A 216 -22.92 -10.74 -10.42
CA GLY A 216 -24.07 -9.93 -10.89
C GLY A 216 -23.75 -8.56 -11.52
N PRO A 217 -24.70 -7.99 -12.30
CA PRO A 217 -24.61 -6.62 -12.80
C PRO A 217 -24.77 -5.61 -11.64
N ARG A 218 -24.07 -4.48 -11.73
CA ARG A 218 -24.12 -3.39 -10.75
C ARG A 218 -25.44 -2.64 -10.82
#